data_AF-A0A537QRR0-F1
#
_entry.id   AF-A0A537QRR0-F1
#
_cell.length_a   1.000
_cell.length_b   1.000
_cell.length_c   1.000
_cell.angle_alpha   90.00
_cell.angle_beta   90.00
_cell.angle_gamma   90.00
#
_symmetry.space_group_name_H-M   'P 1'
#
loop_
_entity.id
_entity.type
_entity.pdbx_description
1 polymer ?
#
loop_
_entity_poly.entity_id
_entity_poly.type
_entity_poly.pdbx_seq_one_letter_code
_entity_poly.pdbx_strand_id
1 'polypeptide(L)' 'IASIFAWTRGLSHRAELDNNAALEKFALTLERVCVDTVEAGFMTKDLALLVGADQRWLSTTGFLDKVAENLNKAMAG' A
#
# COMPACT_ATOMS: atom_id res chain seq x y z
N ILE A 1 -2.83 6.67 -1.08
CA ILE A 1 -3.45 5.40 -0.63
C ILE A 1 -4.72 5.09 -1.41
N ALA A 2 -5.74 5.96 -1.40
CA ALA A 2 -6.99 5.72 -2.14
C ALA A 2 -6.79 5.31 -3.61
N SER A 3 -5.91 6.00 -4.34
CA SER A 3 -5.60 5.64 -5.74
C SER A 3 -4.94 4.26 -5.88
N ILE A 4 -4.16 3.80 -4.90
CA ILE A 4 -3.59 2.45 -4.88
C ILE A 4 -4.72 1.43 -4.70
N PHE A 5 -5.63 1.69 -3.75
CA PHE A 5 -6.78 0.82 -3.48
C PHE A 5 -7.74 0.72 -4.68
N ALA A 6 -7.91 1.80 -5.44
CA ALA A 6 -8.68 1.74 -6.69
C ALA A 6 -8.08 0.71 -7.69
N TRP A 7 -6.76 0.68 -7.83
CA TRP A 7 -6.07 -0.29 -8.68
C TRP A 7 -6.15 -1.71 -8.10
N THR A 8 -5.83 -1.91 -6.83
CA THR A 8 -5.83 -3.26 -6.23
C THR A 8 -7.21 -3.88 -6.25
N ARG A 9 -8.29 -3.11 -6.06
CA ARG A 9 -9.67 -3.61 -6.16
C ARG A 9 -10.04 -3.99 -7.60
N GLY A 10 -9.62 -3.21 -8.60
CA GLY A 10 -9.77 -3.58 -10.00
C GLY A 10 -9.00 -4.86 -10.36
N LEU A 11 -7.76 -5.00 -9.87
CA LEU A 11 -6.93 -6.18 -10.08
C LEU A 11 -7.50 -7.42 -9.37
N SER A 12 -8.00 -7.26 -8.14
CA SER A 12 -8.62 -8.35 -7.38
C SER A 12 -9.86 -8.88 -8.08
N HIS A 13 -10.72 -7.99 -8.60
CA HIS A 13 -11.90 -8.43 -9.36
C HIS A 13 -11.52 -9.10 -10.68
N ARG A 14 -10.51 -8.58 -11.40
CA ARG A 14 -9.96 -9.24 -12.59
C ARG A 14 -9.40 -10.63 -12.24
N ALA A 15 -8.70 -10.76 -11.11
CA ALA A 15 -8.15 -12.04 -10.66
C ALA A 15 -9.25 -13.09 -10.43
N GLU A 16 -10.38 -12.70 -9.85
CA GLU A 16 -11.55 -13.56 -9.67
C GLU A 16 -12.11 -14.04 -11.01
N LEU A 17 -12.35 -13.12 -11.96
CA LEU A 17 -12.88 -13.44 -13.29
C LEU A 17 -11.98 -14.40 -14.08
N ASP A 18 -10.67 -14.28 -13.90
CA ASP A 18 -9.66 -15.04 -14.63
C ASP A 18 -9.19 -16.29 -13.86
N ASN A 19 -9.72 -16.56 -12.66
CA ASN A 19 -9.23 -17.59 -11.73
C ASN A 19 -7.70 -17.52 -11.50
N ASN A 20 -7.18 -16.30 -11.30
CA ASN A 20 -5.76 -15.99 -11.21
C ASN A 20 -5.33 -15.70 -9.75
N ALA A 21 -5.05 -16.76 -9.00
CA ALA A 21 -4.63 -16.66 -7.60
C ALA A 21 -3.35 -15.83 -7.38
N ALA A 22 -2.44 -15.78 -8.38
CA ALA A 22 -1.21 -14.99 -8.26
C ALA A 22 -1.51 -13.48 -8.30
N LEU A 23 -2.45 -13.06 -9.17
CA LEU A 23 -2.88 -11.67 -9.25
C LEU A 23 -3.67 -11.26 -7.99
N GLU A 24 -4.51 -12.15 -7.48
CA GLU A 24 -5.24 -11.93 -6.23
C GLU A 24 -4.26 -11.76 -5.06
N LYS A 25 -3.27 -12.67 -4.91
CA LYS A 25 -2.22 -12.58 -3.88
C LYS A 25 -1.48 -11.24 -3.98
N PHE A 26 -1.13 -10.80 -5.18
CA PHE A 26 -0.46 -9.52 -5.40
C PHE A 26 -1.31 -8.33 -4.93
N ALA A 27 -2.57 -8.26 -5.36
CA ALA A 27 -3.47 -7.15 -5.03
C ALA A 27 -3.68 -7.05 -3.50
N LEU A 28 -3.98 -8.17 -2.85
CA LEU A 28 -4.18 -8.22 -1.40
C LEU A 28 -2.89 -7.90 -0.63
N THR A 29 -1.74 -8.36 -1.11
CA THR A 29 -0.44 -8.05 -0.48
C THR A 29 -0.13 -6.56 -0.56
N LEU A 30 -0.41 -5.91 -1.69
CA LEU A 30 -0.19 -4.46 -1.85
C LEU A 30 -1.10 -3.64 -0.93
N GLU A 31 -2.36 -4.04 -0.75
CA GLU A 31 -3.26 -3.37 0.22
C GLU A 31 -2.72 -3.50 1.65
N ARG A 32 -2.34 -4.72 2.07
CA ARG A 32 -1.74 -4.95 3.39
C ARG A 32 -0.49 -4.11 3.60
N VAL A 33 0.44 -4.12 2.64
CA VAL A 33 1.69 -3.34 2.73
C VAL A 33 1.42 -1.85 2.87
N CYS A 34 0.40 -1.31 2.21
CA CYS A 34 0.03 0.11 2.38
C CYS A 34 -0.38 0.41 3.82
N VAL A 35 -1.19 -0.46 4.43
CA VAL A 35 -1.64 -0.32 5.83
C VAL A 35 -0.44 -0.45 6.78
N ASP A 36 0.33 -1.53 6.65
CA ASP A 36 1.51 -1.79 7.48
C ASP A 36 2.53 -0.63 7.42
N THR A 37 2.68 -0.01 6.24
CA THR A 37 3.59 1.14 6.05
C THR A 37 3.13 2.36 6.87
N VAL A 38 1.82 2.64 6.89
CA VAL A 38 1.24 3.73 7.70
C VAL A 38 1.34 3.41 9.19
N GLU A 39 1.01 2.19 9.60
CA GLU A 39 1.08 1.74 11.00
C GLU A 39 2.52 1.77 11.55
N ALA A 40 3.51 1.53 10.68
CA ALA A 40 4.93 1.69 11.01
C ALA A 40 5.40 3.16 11.08
N GLY A 41 4.49 4.14 10.93
CA GLY A 41 4.78 5.56 11.04
C GLY A 41 5.22 6.24 9.74
N PHE A 42 5.23 5.52 8.62
CA PHE A 42 5.57 6.08 7.31
C PHE A 42 4.29 6.47 6.57
N MET A 43 3.91 7.74 6.66
CA MET A 43 2.66 8.23 6.10
C MET A 43 2.82 9.60 5.43
N THR A 44 1.84 10.00 4.62
CA THR A 44 1.78 11.33 4.01
C THR A 44 1.30 12.39 5.02
N LYS A 45 1.53 13.67 4.69
CA LYS A 45 1.28 14.80 5.59
C LYS A 45 -0.15 14.86 6.12
N ASP A 46 -1.13 14.57 5.27
CA ASP A 46 -2.56 14.55 5.62
C ASP A 46 -2.87 13.58 6.76
N LEU A 47 -2.30 12.37 6.73
CA LEU A 47 -2.46 11.39 7.80
C LEU A 47 -1.66 11.76 9.06
N ALA A 48 -0.43 12.24 8.90
CA ALA A 48 0.42 12.64 10.02
C ALA A 48 -0.23 13.74 10.87
N LEU A 49 -0.89 14.71 10.23
CA LEU A 49 -1.60 15.78 10.93
C LEU A 49 -2.77 15.28 11.78
N LEU A 50 -3.35 14.12 11.47
CA LEU A 50 -4.39 13.48 12.31
C LEU A 50 -3.80 12.77 13.54
N VAL A 51 -2.53 12.37 13.48
CA VAL A 51 -1.83 11.71 14.58
C VAL A 51 -1.31 12.73 15.60
N GLY A 52 -0.68 13.81 15.14
CA GLY A 52 -0.17 14.87 16.00
C GLY A 52 0.81 15.80 15.30
N ALA A 53 1.03 17.00 15.89
CA ALA A 53 1.83 18.06 15.27
C ALA A 53 3.31 17.67 15.03
N ASP A 54 3.86 16.77 15.85
CA ASP A 54 5.25 16.33 15.78
C ASP A 54 5.47 15.07 14.91
N GLN A 55 4.39 14.48 14.37
CA GLN A 55 4.50 13.29 13.54
C GLN A 55 5.19 13.62 12.22
N ARG A 56 6.31 12.93 11.95
CA ARG A 56 7.02 13.06 10.67
C ARG A 56 6.21 12.42 9.54
N TRP A 57 6.37 12.96 8.33
CA TRP A 57 5.68 12.52 7.13
C TRP A 57 6.62 12.43 5.94
N LEU A 58 6.19 11.70 4.91
CA LEU A 58 6.87 11.53 3.64
C LEU A 58 6.18 12.35 2.54
N SER A 59 6.96 12.82 1.57
CA SER A 59 6.39 13.30 0.30
C SER A 59 5.60 12.18 -0.40
N THR A 60 4.77 12.54 -1.38
CA THR A 60 4.03 11.56 -2.17
C THR A 60 4.95 10.50 -2.78
N THR A 61 6.07 10.92 -3.38
CA THR A 61 7.05 9.98 -3.96
C THR A 61 7.74 9.15 -2.87
N GLY A 62 8.15 9.77 -1.76
CA GLY A 62 8.78 9.05 -0.66
C GLY A 62 7.87 7.96 -0.05
N PHE A 63 6.56 8.23 0.04
CA PHE A 63 5.59 7.22 0.46
C PHE A 63 5.45 6.08 -0.56
N LEU A 64 5.40 6.40 -1.86
CA LEU A 64 5.34 5.38 -2.92
C LEU A 64 6.60 4.51 -2.94
N ASP A 65 7.78 5.11 -2.81
CA ASP A 65 9.07 4.39 -2.74
C ASP A 65 9.09 3.47 -1.52
N LYS A 66 8.57 3.94 -0.37
CA LYS A 66 8.52 3.13 0.85
C LYS A 66 7.57 1.94 0.73
N VAL A 67 6.40 2.14 0.13
CA VAL A 67 5.46 1.06 -0.19
C VAL A 67 6.07 0.06 -1.16
N ALA A 68 6.78 0.52 -2.20
CA ALA A 68 7.46 -0.36 -3.15
C ALA A 68 8.57 -1.19 -2.52
N GLU A 69 9.39 -0.58 -1.64
CA GLU A 69 10.41 -1.29 -0.85
C GLU A 69 9.77 -2.42 -0.02
N ASN A 70 8.69 -2.11 0.70
CA ASN A 70 7.99 -3.07 1.55
C ASN A 70 7.28 -4.16 0.76
N LEU A 71 6.71 -3.82 -0.42
CA LEU A 71 6.09 -4.78 -1.33
C LEU A 71 7.10 -5.79 -1.85
N ASN A 72 8.27 -5.33 -2.29
CA ASN A 72 9.34 -6.22 -2.78
C ASN A 72 9.76 -7.21 -1.70
N LYS A 73 9.88 -6.76 -0.44
CA LYS A 73 10.18 -7.66 0.69
C LYS A 73 9.07 -8.67 0.94
N ALA A 74 7.80 -8.24 0.89
CA ALA A 74 6.65 -9.10 1.13
C ALA A 74 6.41 -10.14 0.02
N MET A 75 6.86 -9.85 -1.20
CA MET A 75 6.71 -10.73 -2.38
C MET A 75 7.91 -11.64 -2.63
N ALA A 76 9.03 -11.44 -1.93
CA ALA A 76 10.23 -12.27 -2.07
C ALA A 76 10.13 -13.67 -1.44
N GLY A 77 8.94 -14.05 -0.92
CA GLY A 77 8.62 -15.36 -0.35
C GLY A 77 7.35 -15.97 -0.95
#